data_AF-A0A1L5KZ66-F1
#
_entry.id   AF-A0A1L5KZ66-F1
#
_cell.length_a   1.000
_cell.length_b   1.000
_cell.length_c   1.000
_cell.angle_alpha   90.00
_cell.angle_beta   90.00
_cell.angle_gamma   90.00
#
_symmetry.space_group_name_H-M   'P 1'
#
loop_
_entity.id
_entity.type
_entity.pdbx_description
1 polymer ?
#
loop_
_entity_poly.entity_id
_entity_poly.type
_entity_poly.pdbx_seq_one_letter_code
_entity_poly.pdbx_strand_id
1 'polypeptide(L)' 'MSKAVSIAREQVSTAVRSALEKAVAAGTLVQAEIPAFSVERPADRTHGDFATNAAMVSARAFRTAPQKIT' A
#
# COMPACT_ATOMS: atom_id res chain seq x y z
N MET A 1 -17.73 3.75 12.02
CA MET A 1 -16.32 3.39 12.30
C MET A 1 -15.95 3.99 13.65
N SER A 2 -15.33 3.24 14.57
CA SER A 2 -14.80 3.86 15.80
C SER A 2 -13.60 4.73 15.46
N LYS A 3 -13.33 5.76 16.28
CA LYS A 3 -12.17 6.65 16.12
C LYS A 3 -10.86 5.86 16.00
N ALA A 4 -10.71 4.80 16.79
CA ALA A 4 -9.54 3.92 16.77
C ALA A 4 -9.32 3.24 15.41
N VAL A 5 -10.38 2.77 14.74
CA VAL A 5 -10.25 2.09 13.44
C VAL A 5 -9.84 3.08 12.33
N SER A 6 -10.33 4.32 12.38
CA SER A 6 -9.90 5.37 11.44
C SER A 6 -8.41 5.67 11.58
N ILE A 7 -7.95 5.86 12.83
CA ILE A 7 -6.53 6.11 13.13
C ILE A 7 -5.66 4.96 12.65
N ALA A 8 -6.06 3.71 12.92
CA ALA A 8 -5.32 2.54 12.46
C ALA A 8 -5.23 2.47 10.93
N ARG A 9 -6.32 2.76 10.21
CA ARG A 9 -6.33 2.82 8.75
C ARG A 9 -5.36 3.87 8.22
N GLU A 10 -5.34 5.07 8.81
CA GLU A 10 -4.43 6.15 8.44
C GLU A 10 -2.97 5.74 8.68
N GLN A 11 -2.67 5.14 9.83
CA GLN A 11 -1.34 4.63 10.15
C GLN A 11 -0.86 3.56 9.14
N VAL A 12 -1.73 2.62 8.76
CA VAL A 12 -1.42 1.62 7.74
C VAL A 12 -1.15 2.30 6.39
N SER A 13 -1.96 3.28 5.99
CA SER A 13 -1.75 4.05 4.76
C SER A 13 -0.39 4.75 4.74
N THR A 14 -0.03 5.42 5.84
CA THR A 14 1.27 6.08 5.99
C THR A 14 2.43 5.09 5.96
N ALA A 15 2.29 3.94 6.64
CA ALA A 15 3.31 2.91 6.66
C ALA A 15 3.56 2.32 5.26
N VAL A 16 2.50 2.01 4.51
CA VAL A 16 2.59 1.50 3.14
C VAL A 16 3.27 2.52 2.23
N ARG A 17 2.89 3.80 2.30
CA ARG A 17 3.53 4.86 1.51
C ARG A 17 5.02 4.97 1.82
N SER A 18 5.38 5.01 3.10
CA SER A 18 6.79 5.10 3.51
C SER A 18 7.61 3.88 3.07
N ALA A 19 7.02 2.68 3.06
CA ALA A 19 7.68 1.49 2.57
C ALA A 19 7.98 1.58 1.07
N LEU A 20 7.02 2.06 0.26
CA LEU A 20 7.22 2.27 -1.18
C LEU A 20 8.31 3.33 -1.45
N GLU A 21 8.30 4.44 -0.71
CA GLU A 21 9.33 5.48 -0.81
C GLU A 21 10.73 4.93 -0.48
N LYS A 22 10.84 4.10 0.56
CA LYS A 22 12.11 3.43 0.92
C LYS A 22 12.55 2.46 -0.16
N ALA A 23 11.64 1.70 -0.77
CA ALA A 23 11.96 0.76 -1.85
C ALA A 23 12.44 1.49 -3.11
N VAL A 24 11.87 2.67 -3.42
CA VAL A 24 12.37 3.56 -4.47
C VAL A 24 13.76 4.10 -4.11
N ALA A 25 13.96 4.59 -2.88
CA ALA A 25 15.26 5.11 -2.42
C ALA A 25 16.36 4.04 -2.41
N ALA A 26 16.01 2.79 -2.13
CA ALA A 26 16.91 1.64 -2.19
C ALA A 26 17.18 1.13 -3.62
N GLY A 27 16.53 1.72 -4.64
CA GLY A 27 16.65 1.31 -6.04
C GLY A 27 15.99 -0.04 -6.37
N THR A 28 15.18 -0.58 -5.44
CA THR A 28 14.42 -1.82 -5.67
C THR A 28 13.23 -1.57 -6.59
N LEU A 29 12.63 -0.38 -6.50
CA LEU A 29 11.61 0.12 -7.41
C LEU A 29 12.17 1.31 -8.19
N VAL A 30 11.72 1.46 -9.44
CA VAL A 30 12.09 2.62 -10.25
C VAL A 30 11.49 3.90 -9.66
N GLN A 31 12.20 5.02 -9.83
CA GLN A 31 11.70 6.31 -9.39
C GLN A 31 10.46 6.70 -10.19
N ALA A 32 9.32 6.75 -9.52
CA ALA A 32 8.03 7.11 -10.08
C ALA A 32 7.15 7.75 -8.99
N GLU A 33 6.14 8.49 -9.42
CA GLU A 33 5.11 9.00 -8.51
C GLU A 33 4.26 7.83 -7.98
N ILE A 34 4.09 7.76 -6.66
CA ILE A 34 3.26 6.75 -6.01
C ILE A 34 1.78 7.17 -6.15
N PRO A 35 0.95 6.42 -6.90
CA PRO A 35 -0.45 6.75 -7.09
C PRO A 35 -1.23 6.70 -5.76
N ALA A 36 -2.38 7.35 -5.73
CA ALA A 36 -3.31 7.17 -4.62
C ALA A 36 -3.79 5.71 -4.55
N PHE A 37 -3.83 5.16 -3.33
CA PHE A 37 -4.28 3.80 -3.05
C PHE A 37 -5.25 3.78 -1.86
N SER A 38 -6.00 2.70 -1.72
CA SER A 38 -6.96 2.50 -0.64
C SER A 38 -6.43 1.50 0.40
N VAL A 39 -6.88 1.66 1.66
CA VAL A 39 -6.64 0.71 2.75
C VAL A 39 -7.97 0.36 3.39
N GLU A 40 -8.57 -0.77 3.08
CA GLU A 40 -9.92 -1.14 3.50
C GLU A 40 -9.95 -2.41 4.34
N ARG A 41 -11.11 -2.68 4.95
CA ARG A 41 -11.32 -3.97 5.62
C ARG A 41 -11.62 -5.02 4.56
N PRO A 42 -10.91 -6.15 4.55
CA PRO A 42 -11.20 -7.20 3.60
C PRO A 42 -12.58 -7.79 3.83
N ALA A 43 -13.22 -8.24 2.74
CA ALA A 43 -14.51 -8.92 2.82
C ALA A 43 -14.40 -10.25 3.58
N ASP A 44 -13.29 -10.97 3.39
CA ASP A 44 -12.94 -12.15 4.16
C ASP A 44 -12.00 -11.78 5.31
N ARG A 45 -12.42 -12.08 6.54
CA ARG A 45 -11.67 -11.76 7.76
C ARG A 45 -10.47 -12.66 7.98
N THR A 46 -10.35 -13.76 7.24
CA THR A 46 -9.14 -14.61 7.26
C THR A 46 -7.96 -13.96 6.55
N HIS A 47 -8.20 -12.94 5.70
CA HIS A 47 -7.17 -12.16 5.02
C HIS A 47 -6.59 -11.00 5.85
N GLY A 48 -6.85 -10.99 7.17
CA GLY A 48 -6.33 -10.01 8.11
C GLY A 48 -7.28 -8.85 8.38
N ASP A 49 -6.78 -7.84 9.11
CA ASP A 49 -7.58 -6.70 9.56
C ASP A 49 -7.77 -5.62 8.49
N PHE A 50 -6.77 -5.45 7.62
CA PHE A 50 -6.74 -4.45 6.56
C PHE A 50 -6.10 -5.02 5.29
N ALA A 51 -6.61 -4.58 4.14
CA ALA A 51 -6.09 -4.88 2.81
C ALA A 51 -5.86 -3.58 2.04
N THR A 52 -4.90 -3.58 1.11
CA THR A 52 -4.60 -2.42 0.26
C THR A 52 -4.39 -2.80 -1.20
N ASN A 53 -4.81 -1.92 -2.11
CA ASN A 53 -4.56 -2.07 -3.54
C ASN A 53 -3.26 -1.36 -4.02
N ALA A 54 -2.41 -0.89 -3.09
CA ALA A 54 -1.22 -0.09 -3.40
C ALA A 54 -0.32 -0.71 -4.48
N ALA A 55 -0.05 -2.02 -4.39
CA ALA A 55 0.75 -2.72 -5.39
C ALA A 55 0.09 -2.79 -6.77
N MET A 56 -1.23 -3.00 -6.81
CA MET A 56 -2.00 -3.08 -8.05
C MET A 56 -1.99 -1.75 -8.80
N VAL A 57 -2.26 -0.65 -8.10
CA VAL A 57 -2.31 0.69 -8.71
C VAL A 57 -0.91 1.20 -9.07
N SER A 58 0.11 0.80 -8.31
CA SER A 58 1.49 1.24 -8.54
C SER A 58 2.22 0.41 -9.61
N ALA A 59 1.69 -0.74 -10.02
CA ALA A 59 2.34 -1.64 -10.99
C ALA A 59 2.70 -0.94 -12.31
N ARG A 60 1.81 -0.08 -12.83
CA ARG A 60 2.06 0.71 -14.03
C ARG A 60 3.13 1.78 -13.81
N ALA A 61 3.11 2.45 -12.67
CA ALA A 61 4.09 3.48 -12.31
C ALA A 61 5.49 2.88 -12.19
N PHE A 62 5.61 1.75 -11.50
CA PHE A 62 6.88 1.06 -11.27
C PHE A 62 7.30 0.09 -12.39
N ARG A 63 6.48 -0.06 -13.44
CA ARG A 63 6.71 -1.03 -14.54
C ARG A 63 7.03 -2.44 -14.03
N THR A 64 6.42 -2.81 -12.92
CA THR A 64 6.74 -4.01 -12.14
C THR A 64 5.44 -4.74 -11.82
N ALA A 65 5.47 -6.08 -11.89
CA ALA A 65 4.29 -6.88 -11.54
C ALA A 65 3.89 -6.63 -10.08
N PRO A 66 2.58 -6.51 -9.75
CA PRO A 66 2.11 -6.22 -8.39
C PRO A 66 2.72 -7.13 -7.31
N GLN A 67 2.84 -8.43 -7.60
CA GLN A 67 3.43 -9.45 -6.73
C GLN A 67 4.90 -9.25 -6.39
N LYS A 68 5.62 -8.39 -7.14
CA LYS A 68 7.01 -8.01 -6.85
C LYS A 68 7.09 -6.70 -6.06
N ILE A 69 5.97 -5.99 -5.88
CA ILE A 69 5.87 -4.75 -5.09
C ILE A 69 5.40 -5.07 -3.66
N THR A 70 4.53 -6.07 -3.50
CA THR A 70 4.07 -6.61 -2.19
C THR A 70 5.12 -7.52 -1.56
#